data_AF-A0A353TCA4-F1
#
_entry.id   AF-A0A353TCA4-F1
#
_cell.length_a   1.000
_cell.length_b   1.000
_cell.length_c   1.000
_cell.angle_alpha   90.00
_cell.angle_beta   90.00
_cell.angle_gamma   90.00
#
_symmetry.space_group_name_H-M   'P 1'
#
loop_
_entity.id
_entity.type
_entity.pdbx_description
1 polymer ?
#
loop_
_entity_poly.entity_id
_entity_poly.type
_entity_poly.pdbx_seq_one_letter_code
_entity_poly.pdbx_strand_id
1 'polypeptide(L)'
;KKEITAKTGYSNTVLKGLTEKNIVIQYPEEVSRIDTHFVSSRKAFNLNDHQQKALEEINRSFEEKNVCLLHGVTSSGKTEIYIHLIEEQLNQGKQTLYLVPEIALTTQLT
;
A
#
# COMPACT_ATOMS: atom_id res chain seq x y z
N LYS A 1 -10.57 -21.56 11.99
CA LYS A 1 -10.60 -22.93 12.59
C LYS A 1 -9.21 -23.51 12.82
N LYS A 2 -8.38 -23.71 11.78
CA LYS A 2 -6.98 -24.19 11.94
C LYS A 2 -6.14 -23.35 12.91
N GLU A 3 -6.26 -22.02 12.84
CA GLU A 3 -5.52 -21.10 13.70
C GLU A 3 -5.89 -21.20 15.18
N ILE A 4 -7.18 -21.43 15.48
CA ILE A 4 -7.68 -21.61 16.86
C ILE A 4 -7.19 -22.94 17.43
N THR A 5 -7.22 -24.02 16.64
CA THR A 5 -6.66 -25.31 17.06
C THR A 5 -5.15 -25.21 17.32
N ALA A 6 -4.41 -24.46 16.50
CA ALA A 6 -2.98 -24.22 16.71
C ALA A 6 -2.69 -23.40 17.98
N LYS A 7 -3.50 -22.37 18.28
CA LYS A 7 -3.31 -21.50 19.45
C LYS A 7 -3.78 -22.11 20.78
N THR A 8 -4.79 -22.98 20.75
CA THR A 8 -5.44 -23.48 21.97
C THR A 8 -5.17 -24.96 22.25
N GLY A 9 -4.68 -25.73 21.26
CA GLY A 9 -4.47 -27.17 21.37
C GLY A 9 -5.76 -28.02 21.33
N TYR A 10 -6.95 -27.40 21.35
CA TYR A 10 -8.22 -28.11 21.32
C TYR A 10 -8.70 -28.45 19.91
N SER A 11 -9.29 -29.64 19.77
CA SER A 11 -9.78 -30.14 18.49
C SER A 11 -11.03 -29.40 18.00
N ASN A 12 -11.29 -29.49 16.69
CA ASN A 12 -12.45 -28.85 16.08
C ASN A 12 -13.80 -29.39 16.62
N THR A 13 -13.80 -30.61 17.20
CA THR A 13 -14.97 -31.20 17.86
C THR A 13 -15.35 -30.43 19.13
N VAL A 14 -14.37 -29.95 19.89
CA VAL A 14 -14.59 -29.12 21.08
C VAL A 14 -15.23 -27.78 20.68
N LEU A 15 -14.71 -27.14 19.63
CA LEU A 15 -15.27 -25.89 19.10
C LEU A 15 -16.72 -26.07 18.62
N LYS A 16 -17.03 -27.20 17.98
CA LYS A 16 -18.40 -27.51 17.55
C LYS A 16 -19.34 -27.64 18.77
N GLY A 17 -18.91 -28.37 19.79
CA GLY A 17 -19.68 -28.53 21.03
C GLY A 17 -19.93 -27.20 21.76
N LEU A 18 -18.95 -26.28 21.75
CA LEU A 18 -19.14 -24.93 22.32
C LEU A 18 -20.14 -24.10 21.51
N THR A 19 -20.16 -24.27 20.18
CA THR A 19 -21.11 -23.57 19.30
C THR A 19 -22.52 -24.12 19.49
N GLU A 20 -22.68 -25.44 19.56
CA GLU A 20 -23.96 -26.13 19.83
C GLU A 20 -24.52 -25.80 21.22
N LYS A 21 -23.66 -25.57 22.21
CA LYS A 21 -24.04 -25.13 23.55
C LYS A 21 -24.31 -23.62 23.65
N ASN A 22 -24.24 -22.87 22.55
CA ASN A 22 -24.38 -21.41 22.51
C ASN A 22 -23.40 -20.66 23.45
N ILE A 23 -22.24 -21.27 23.76
CA ILE A 23 -21.18 -20.63 24.54
C ILE A 23 -20.37 -19.70 23.64
N VAL A 24 -20.27 -20.03 22.35
CA VAL A 24 -19.64 -19.20 21.31
C VAL A 24 -20.52 -19.15 20.06
N ILE A 25 -20.41 -18.07 19.31
CA ILE A 25 -21.09 -17.89 18.02
C ILE A 25 -20.06 -17.90 16.88
N GLN A 26 -20.41 -18.53 15.76
CA GLN A 26 -19.61 -18.51 14.54
C GLN A 26 -20.33 -17.65 13.50
N TYR A 27 -19.67 -16.60 13.01
CA TYR A 27 -20.14 -15.80 11.89
C TYR A 27 -18.98 -15.54 10.91
N PRO A 28 -19.27 -15.36 9.61
CA PRO A 28 -18.27 -14.92 8.65
C PRO A 28 -17.90 -13.46 8.93
N GLU A 29 -16.61 -13.19 9.05
CA GLU A 29 -16.05 -11.84 9.17
C GLU A 29 -15.21 -11.55 7.92
N GLU A 30 -15.50 -10.45 7.25
CA GLU A 30 -14.66 -9.97 6.14
C GLU A 30 -13.39 -9.36 6.72
N VAL A 31 -12.29 -10.10 6.62
CA VAL A 31 -10.97 -9.59 6.97
C VAL A 31 -10.41 -8.84 5.77
N SER A 32 -10.46 -7.50 5.80
CA SER A 32 -9.68 -6.67 4.87
C SER A 32 -8.20 -6.96 5.08
N ARG A 33 -7.48 -7.23 4.00
CA ARG A 33 -6.01 -7.31 4.02
C ARG A 33 -5.35 -5.93 3.94
N ILE A 34 -6.14 -4.90 3.65
CA ILE A 34 -5.70 -3.51 3.60
C ILE A 34 -5.93 -2.96 5.00
N ASP A 35 -4.82 -2.76 5.70
CA ASP A 35 -4.81 -2.10 6.99
C ASP A 35 -5.31 -0.66 6.80
N THR A 36 -6.41 -0.30 7.43
CA THR A 36 -7.00 1.05 7.34
C THR A 36 -6.32 2.04 8.29
N HIS A 37 -5.31 1.60 9.03
CA HIS A 37 -4.41 2.46 9.77
C HIS A 37 -3.55 3.27 8.80
N PHE A 38 -4.08 4.43 8.38
CA PHE A 38 -3.30 5.46 7.72
C PHE A 38 -2.17 5.90 8.66
N VAL A 39 -0.98 5.35 8.45
CA VAL A 39 0.24 5.95 8.98
C VAL A 39 0.37 7.30 8.28
N SER A 40 0.53 8.38 9.06
CA SER A 40 0.76 9.71 8.52
C SER A 40 1.94 9.67 7.55
N SER A 41 1.68 9.77 6.25
CA SER A 41 2.76 9.88 5.27
C SER A 41 3.47 11.21 5.45
N ARG A 42 4.77 11.24 5.21
CA ARG A 42 5.50 12.52 5.15
C ARG A 42 4.97 13.31 3.95
N LYS A 43 4.83 14.63 4.10
CA LYS A 43 4.56 15.52 2.96
C LYS A 43 5.72 15.47 1.96
N ALA A 44 5.39 15.60 0.68
CA ALA A 44 6.36 15.80 -0.37
C ALA A 44 7.28 17.00 -0.07
N PHE A 45 8.59 16.83 -0.31
CA PHE A 45 9.55 17.93 -0.30
C PHE A 45 9.41 18.78 -1.57
N ASN A 46 9.88 20.02 -1.49
CA ASN A 46 9.98 20.86 -2.68
C ASN A 46 10.96 20.24 -3.68
N LEU A 47 10.52 20.17 -4.94
CA LEU A 47 11.36 19.73 -6.05
C LEU A 47 12.37 20.83 -6.41
N ASN A 48 13.57 20.42 -6.82
CA ASN A 48 14.49 21.34 -7.47
C ASN A 48 14.09 21.58 -8.94
N ASP A 49 14.74 22.52 -9.62
CA ASP A 49 14.41 22.91 -11.00
C ASP A 49 14.44 21.74 -11.99
N HIS A 50 15.40 20.82 -11.84
CA HIS A 50 15.50 19.64 -12.71
C HIS A 50 14.37 18.64 -12.49
N GLN A 51 13.99 18.43 -11.23
CA GLN A 51 12.89 17.53 -10.86
C GLN A 51 11.53 18.12 -11.22
N GLN A 52 11.36 19.43 -11.04
CA GLN A 52 10.16 20.16 -11.44
C GLN A 52 9.95 20.06 -12.95
N LYS A 53 11.01 20.30 -13.73
CA LYS A 53 10.97 20.12 -15.19
C LYS A 53 10.64 18.68 -15.57
N ALA A 54 11.23 17.69 -14.90
CA ALA A 54 10.92 16.28 -15.16
C ALA A 54 9.46 15.94 -14.85
N LEU A 55 8.89 16.47 -13.76
CA LEU A 55 7.49 16.29 -13.39
C LEU A 55 6.56 16.88 -14.47
N GLU A 56 6.86 18.10 -14.95
CA GLU A 56 6.11 18.74 -16.03
C GLU A 56 6.15 17.94 -17.34
N GLU A 57 7.33 17.42 -17.70
CA GLU A 57 7.51 16.58 -18.88
C GLU A 57 6.74 15.25 -18.76
N ILE A 58 6.72 14.64 -17.58
CA ILE A 58 5.91 13.45 -17.29
C ILE A 58 4.41 13.76 -17.47
N ASN A 59 3.92 14.83 -16.85
CA ASN A 59 2.50 15.19 -16.92
C ASN A 59 2.06 15.48 -18.36
N ARG A 60 2.87 16.21 -19.12
CA ARG A 60 2.62 16.43 -20.55
C ARG A 60 2.63 15.12 -21.34
N SER A 61 3.53 14.18 -21.02
CA SER A 61 3.56 12.89 -21.71
C SER A 61 2.27 12.08 -21.54
N PHE A 62 1.59 12.24 -20.40
CA PHE A 62 0.31 11.58 -20.11
C PHE A 62 -0.87 12.12 -20.92
N GLU A 63 -0.74 13.31 -21.52
CA GLU A 63 -1.74 13.84 -22.46
C GLU A 63 -1.77 13.03 -23.78
N GLU A 64 -0.64 12.47 -24.18
CA GLU A 64 -0.50 11.71 -25.44
C GLU A 64 -0.42 10.19 -25.23
N LYS A 65 0.19 9.73 -24.11
CA LYS A 65 0.52 8.32 -23.86
C LYS A 65 0.30 7.95 -22.40
N ASN A 66 -0.19 6.74 -22.14
CA ASN A 66 -0.42 6.26 -20.77
C ASN A 66 0.85 5.77 -20.04
N VAL A 67 2.02 5.78 -20.69
CA VAL A 67 3.26 5.19 -20.16
C VAL A 67 4.42 6.16 -20.35
N CYS A 68 5.14 6.42 -19.26
CA CYS A 68 6.32 7.27 -19.23
C CYS A 68 7.47 6.57 -18.50
N LEU A 69 8.70 6.75 -19.01
CA LEU A 69 9.92 6.26 -18.38
C LEU A 69 10.71 7.43 -17.79
N LEU A 70 10.78 7.50 -16.45
CA LEU A 70 11.65 8.44 -15.75
C LEU A 70 13.07 7.85 -15.63
N HIS A 71 13.97 8.29 -16.50
CA HIS A 71 15.37 7.88 -16.46
C HIS A 71 16.21 8.83 -15.57
N GLY A 72 16.96 8.26 -14.63
CA GLY A 72 17.86 9.02 -13.78
C GLY A 72 18.76 8.12 -12.95
N VAL A 73 19.95 8.62 -12.62
CA VAL A 73 20.92 7.89 -11.77
C VAL A 73 20.38 7.66 -10.36
N THR A 74 20.97 6.74 -9.61
CA THR A 74 20.67 6.58 -8.18
C THR A 74 20.93 7.90 -7.44
N SER A 75 20.14 8.19 -6.39
CA SER A 75 20.21 9.44 -5.63
C SER A 75 19.80 10.72 -6.37
N SER A 76 19.27 10.64 -7.60
CA SER A 76 18.72 11.81 -8.32
C SER A 76 17.35 12.30 -7.79
N GLY A 77 16.80 11.60 -6.78
CA GLY A 77 15.50 11.95 -6.19
C GLY A 77 14.28 11.50 -7.00
N LYS A 78 14.36 10.43 -7.80
CA LYS A 78 13.20 9.86 -8.52
C LYS A 78 12.02 9.55 -7.59
N THR A 79 12.30 9.07 -6.38
CA THR A 79 11.28 8.77 -5.37
C THR A 79 10.45 10.00 -5.03
N GLU A 80 11.05 11.19 -4.96
CA GLU A 80 10.31 12.42 -4.66
C GLU A 80 9.32 12.74 -5.80
N ILE A 81 9.74 12.59 -7.06
CA ILE A 81 8.85 12.74 -8.22
C ILE A 81 7.67 11.75 -8.14
N TYR A 82 7.92 10.50 -7.73
CA TYR A 82 6.83 9.52 -7.53
C TYR A 82 5.86 9.95 -6.44
N ILE A 83 6.35 10.48 -5.31
CA ILE A 83 5.49 10.97 -4.21
C ILE A 83 4.60 12.11 -4.71
N HIS A 84 5.14 13.08 -5.46
CA HIS A 84 4.34 14.16 -6.06
C HIS A 84 3.25 13.64 -6.99
N LEU A 85 3.57 12.69 -7.88
CA LEU A 85 2.59 12.07 -8.78
C LEU A 85 1.50 11.30 -8.00
N ILE A 86 1.89 10.57 -6.95
CA ILE A 86 0.96 9.83 -6.09
C ILE A 86 0.04 10.81 -5.35
N GLU A 87 0.58 11.84 -4.71
CA GLU A 87 -0.20 12.87 -4.02
C GLU A 87 -1.20 13.55 -4.97
N GLU A 88 -0.79 13.86 -6.21
CA GLU A 88 -1.67 14.44 -7.22
C GLU A 88 -2.87 13.53 -7.52
N GLN A 89 -2.65 12.23 -7.72
CA GLN A 89 -3.74 11.29 -7.99
C GLN A 89 -4.64 11.06 -6.76
N LEU A 90 -4.06 10.97 -5.57
CA LEU A 90 -4.82 10.83 -4.32
C LEU A 90 -5.70 12.06 -4.06
N ASN A 91 -5.20 13.27 -4.33
CA ASN A 91 -5.97 14.51 -4.21
C ASN A 91 -7.15 14.58 -5.19
N GLN A 92 -7.09 13.82 -6.29
CA GLN A 92 -8.20 13.65 -7.24
C GLN A 92 -9.16 12.52 -6.83
N GLY A 93 -9.00 11.91 -5.65
CA GLY A 93 -9.81 10.78 -5.18
C GLY A 93 -9.54 9.47 -5.91
N LYS A 94 -8.42 9.38 -6.63
CA LYS A 94 -8.01 8.16 -7.35
C LYS A 94 -7.12 7.30 -6.44
N GLN A 95 -6.83 6.08 -6.91
CA GLN A 95 -5.91 5.15 -6.25
C GLN A 95 -4.62 5.02 -7.06
N THR A 96 -3.50 4.75 -6.37
CA THR A 96 -2.21 4.49 -7.01
C THR A 96 -1.62 3.16 -6.51
N LEU A 97 -1.12 2.36 -7.45
CA LEU A 97 -0.37 1.15 -7.17
C LEU A 97 1.13 1.44 -7.32
N TYR A 98 1.85 1.48 -6.20
CA TYR A 98 3.30 1.66 -6.20
C TYR A 98 4.00 0.30 -6.03
N LEU A 99 4.73 -0.12 -7.06
CA LEU A 99 5.43 -1.41 -7.08
C LEU A 99 6.92 -1.19 -6.82
N VAL A 100 7.43 -1.86 -5.79
CA VAL A 100 8.86 -1.86 -5.42
C VAL A 100 9.40 -3.29 -5.40
N PRO A 101 10.70 -3.50 -5.60
CA PRO A 101 11.33 -4.79 -5.37
C PRO A 101 11.17 -5.23 -3.90
N GLU A 102 11.08 -6.54 -3.66
CA GLU A 102 10.86 -7.12 -2.32
C GLU A 102 11.85 -6.60 -1.26
N ILE A 103 13.13 -6.48 -1.63
CA ILE A 103 14.21 -6.07 -0.71
C ILE A 103 14.10 -4.58 -0.31
N ALA A 104 13.37 -3.76 -1.07
CA ALA A 104 13.20 -2.34 -0.81
C ALA A 104 12.07 -2.03 0.19
N LEU A 105 11.20 -2.99 0.50
CA LEU A 105 10.01 -2.80 1.33
C LEU A 105 10.33 -2.28 2.74
N THR A 106 11.50 -2.60 3.29
CA THR A 106 11.89 -2.24 4.67
C THR A 106 12.74 -0.98 4.78
N THR A 107 13.32 -0.46 3.69
CA THR A 107 14.29 0.66 3.76
C THR A 107 13.79 1.98 3.19
N GLN A 108 12.75 1.97 2.34
CA GLN A 108 12.33 3.19 1.63
C GLN A 108 10.98 3.76 2.10
N LEU A 109 10.21 3.01 2.89
CA LEU A 109 8.85 3.38 3.32
C LEU A 109 8.76 3.77 4.81
N THR A 110 9.88 3.73 5.54
CA THR A 110 9.97 4.15 6.95
C THR A 110 10.76 5.45 7.05
#